data_AF-M2RCN6-F1
#
_entry.id   AF-M2RCN6-F1
#
_cell.length_a   1.000
_cell.length_b   1.000
_cell.length_c   1.000
_cell.angle_alpha   90.00
_cell.angle_beta   90.00
_cell.angle_gamma   90.00
#
_symmetry.space_group_name_H-M   'P 1'
#
loop_
_entity.id
_entity.type
_entity.pdbx_description
1 polymer ?
#
loop_
_entity_poly.entity_id
_entity_poly.type
_entity_poly.pdbx_seq_one_letter_code
_entity_poly.pdbx_strand_id
1 'polypeptide(L)'
;MPRQPILVQRANQASAAQLAASITGQEELKASQHVDVALLTASELPQELREAVFALWERNMRTLYVESSFGWDPTSKERELFHTTSRFIVVCPTDNASMISQSDVIAYTMFRFDREDGQNVVYCYELQVHEKAQRMGLGKYLMQQLASIGRTWHMKKIMLTCLKANSAAKRFYITSGFELDPTSPEYISSDEEIDEGQIDETVNVDYEILSVLL
;
A
#
# COMPACT_ATOMS: atom_id res chain seq x y z
N MET A 1 23.45 -19.80 7.71
CA MET A 1 23.03 -18.65 6.88
C MET A 1 22.32 -17.64 7.77
N PRO A 2 22.69 -16.34 7.70
CA PRO A 2 21.66 -15.31 7.63
C PRO A 2 22.06 -14.22 6.62
N ARG A 3 21.51 -14.28 5.41
CA ARG A 3 21.64 -13.24 4.35
C ARG A 3 20.38 -12.36 4.21
N GLN A 4 19.32 -12.62 5.00
CA GLN A 4 17.98 -12.07 4.78
C GLN A 4 17.79 -10.58 5.17
N PRO A 5 18.36 -10.03 6.28
CA PRO A 5 18.17 -8.62 6.64
C PRO A 5 18.76 -7.63 5.62
N ILE A 6 19.77 -8.07 4.85
CA ILE A 6 20.51 -7.24 3.91
C ILE A 6 19.63 -6.77 2.75
N LEU A 7 18.66 -7.57 2.31
CA LEU A 7 17.81 -7.22 1.16
C LEU A 7 16.87 -6.06 1.48
N VAL A 8 16.20 -6.10 2.63
CA VAL A 8 15.33 -5.01 3.11
C VAL A 8 16.16 -3.74 3.32
N GLN A 9 17.33 -3.86 3.95
CA GLN A 9 18.22 -2.71 4.13
C GLN A 9 18.67 -2.11 2.79
N ARG A 10 19.07 -2.95 1.83
CA ARG A 10 19.48 -2.51 0.49
C ARG A 10 18.32 -1.84 -0.25
N ALA A 11 17.12 -2.39 -0.18
CA ALA A 11 15.92 -1.80 -0.78
C ALA A 11 15.56 -0.48 -0.11
N ASN A 12 15.76 -0.39 1.21
CA ASN A 12 15.52 0.84 1.96
C ASN A 12 16.52 1.97 1.63
N GLN A 13 17.73 1.62 1.19
CA GLN A 13 18.79 2.54 0.76
C GLN A 13 18.73 2.89 -0.73
N ALA A 14 17.82 2.28 -1.48
CA ALA A 14 17.67 2.53 -2.91
C ALA A 14 17.12 3.93 -3.17
N SER A 15 17.63 4.60 -4.20
CA SER A 15 17.03 5.86 -4.67
C SER A 15 15.70 5.59 -5.37
N ALA A 16 14.86 6.63 -5.47
CA ALA A 16 13.62 6.53 -6.24
C ALA A 16 13.87 6.10 -7.69
N ALA A 17 14.94 6.59 -8.33
CA ALA A 17 15.30 6.19 -9.69
C ALA A 17 15.60 4.68 -9.82
N GLN A 18 16.28 4.09 -8.84
CA GLN A 18 16.57 2.65 -8.83
C GLN A 18 15.30 1.81 -8.66
N LEU A 19 14.36 2.29 -7.84
CA LEU A 19 13.06 1.63 -7.65
C LEU A 19 12.17 1.81 -8.90
N ALA A 20 12.16 3.01 -9.49
CA ALA A 20 11.37 3.35 -10.67
C ALA A 20 11.74 2.50 -11.89
N ALA A 21 12.98 2.01 -11.99
CA ALA A 21 13.40 1.06 -13.02
C ALA A 21 12.63 -0.28 -12.96
N SER A 22 11.94 -0.58 -11.87
CA SER A 22 11.09 -1.77 -11.72
C SER A 22 9.64 -1.54 -12.18
N ILE A 23 9.24 -0.30 -12.49
CA ILE A 23 7.86 0.03 -12.87
C ILE A 23 7.63 -0.26 -14.35
N THR A 24 6.54 -0.94 -14.66
CA THR A 24 6.18 -1.42 -16.01
C THR A 24 4.82 -0.89 -16.46
N GLY A 25 4.57 -0.80 -17.77
CA GLY A 25 3.24 -0.46 -18.32
C GLY A 25 2.84 1.02 -18.18
N GLN A 26 3.80 1.89 -17.86
CA GLN A 26 3.57 3.33 -17.67
C GLN A 26 3.07 4.00 -18.95
N GLU A 27 3.65 3.62 -20.10
CA GLU A 27 3.30 4.20 -21.41
C GLU A 27 1.88 3.85 -21.84
N GLU A 28 1.42 2.62 -21.58
CA GLU A 28 0.06 2.18 -21.89
C GLU A 28 -0.97 2.93 -21.04
N LEU A 29 -0.69 3.12 -19.75
CA LEU A 29 -1.56 3.89 -18.86
C LEU A 29 -1.59 5.36 -19.28
N LYS A 30 -0.44 5.94 -19.62
CA LYS A 30 -0.32 7.32 -20.10
C LYS A 30 -1.10 7.53 -21.40
N ALA A 31 -0.97 6.62 -22.36
CA ALA A 31 -1.66 6.70 -23.63
C ALA A 31 -3.18 6.50 -23.52
N SER A 32 -3.63 5.65 -22.59
CA SER A 32 -5.06 5.32 -22.44
C SER A 32 -5.83 6.26 -21.51
N GLN A 33 -5.17 6.84 -20.50
CA GLN A 33 -5.84 7.60 -19.44
C GLN A 33 -5.33 9.04 -19.30
N HIS A 34 -4.32 9.45 -20.08
CA HIS A 34 -3.69 10.78 -19.98
C HIS A 34 -3.23 11.07 -18.55
N VAL A 35 -2.38 10.18 -18.03
CA VAL A 35 -1.83 10.28 -16.68
C VAL A 35 -0.31 10.12 -16.69
N ASP A 36 0.35 10.76 -15.74
CA ASP A 36 1.76 10.57 -15.43
C ASP A 36 1.92 9.80 -14.13
N VAL A 37 2.94 8.95 -14.08
CA VAL A 37 3.27 8.12 -12.92
C VAL A 37 4.67 8.49 -12.45
N ALA A 38 4.82 8.75 -11.16
CA ALA A 38 6.12 9.00 -10.54
C ALA A 38 6.31 8.14 -9.31
N LEU A 39 7.54 7.67 -9.09
CA LEU A 39 7.95 7.06 -7.83
C LEU A 39 8.88 8.01 -7.09
N LEU A 40 8.57 8.27 -5.83
CA LEU A 40 9.25 9.25 -4.99
C LEU A 40 9.48 8.66 -3.60
N THR A 41 10.62 8.98 -2.96
CA THR A 41 10.77 8.78 -1.52
C THR A 41 10.06 9.89 -0.74
N ALA A 42 9.81 9.68 0.55
CA ALA A 42 9.20 10.72 1.41
C ALA A 42 9.97 12.05 1.41
N SER A 43 11.31 12.01 1.30
CA SER A 43 12.16 13.20 1.22
C SER A 43 12.16 13.89 -0.14
N GLU A 44 11.78 13.18 -1.21
CA GLU A 44 11.69 13.73 -2.57
C GLU A 44 10.28 14.24 -2.90
N LEU A 45 9.30 14.03 -2.02
CA LEU A 45 7.91 14.44 -2.23
C LEU A 45 7.79 15.97 -2.08
N PRO A 46 7.44 16.72 -3.13
CA PRO A 46 7.17 18.16 -3.02
C PRO A 46 6.04 18.43 -2.04
N GLN A 47 6.04 19.62 -1.42
CA GLN A 47 5.06 20.00 -0.41
C GLN A 47 3.62 19.90 -0.93
N GLU A 48 3.39 20.31 -2.18
CA GLU A 48 2.09 20.28 -2.83
C GLU A 48 1.57 18.83 -3.01
N LEU A 49 2.45 17.91 -3.44
CA LEU A 49 2.10 16.49 -3.54
C LEU A 49 1.88 15.86 -2.17
N ARG A 50 2.65 16.27 -1.16
CA ARG A 50 2.50 15.82 0.22
C ARG A 50 1.10 16.17 0.76
N GLU A 51 0.68 17.41 0.56
CA GLU A 51 -0.66 17.88 0.93
C GLU A 51 -1.76 17.14 0.15
N ALA A 52 -1.60 16.95 -1.16
CA ALA A 52 -2.57 16.22 -1.98
C ALA A 52 -2.71 14.75 -1.58
N VAL A 53 -1.59 14.07 -1.30
CA VAL A 53 -1.55 12.68 -0.81
C VAL A 53 -2.28 12.54 0.53
N PHE A 54 -2.03 13.47 1.45
CA PHE A 54 -2.68 13.46 2.77
C PHE A 54 -4.17 13.78 2.66
N ALA A 55 -4.55 14.80 1.89
CA ALA A 55 -5.94 15.18 1.68
C ALA A 55 -6.75 14.06 1.02
N LEU A 56 -6.16 13.32 0.08
CA LEU A 56 -6.81 12.17 -0.55
C LEU A 56 -7.03 11.02 0.45
N TRP A 57 -6.04 10.74 1.32
CA TRP A 57 -6.21 9.76 2.41
C TRP A 57 -7.31 10.19 3.36
N GLU A 58 -7.26 11.42 3.87
CA GLU A 58 -8.25 11.94 4.82
C GLU A 58 -9.66 11.84 4.25
N ARG A 59 -9.87 12.29 3.01
CA ARG A 59 -11.17 12.21 2.35
C ARG A 59 -11.70 10.78 2.26
N ASN A 60 -10.84 9.81 1.93
CA ASN A 60 -11.26 8.43 1.70
C ASN A 60 -11.42 7.64 3.02
N MET A 61 -10.61 7.95 4.03
CA MET A 61 -10.42 7.09 5.20
C MET A 61 -10.96 7.68 6.50
N ARG A 62 -11.34 8.97 6.56
CA ARG A 62 -11.77 9.62 7.81
C ARG A 62 -12.88 8.90 8.54
N THR A 63 -13.99 8.61 7.87
CA THR A 63 -15.11 7.91 8.50
C THR A 63 -14.70 6.52 9.00
N LEU A 64 -13.96 5.77 8.18
CA LEU A 64 -13.49 4.43 8.54
C LEU A 64 -12.57 4.45 9.77
N TYR A 65 -11.65 5.41 9.86
CA TYR A 65 -10.74 5.52 11.00
C TYR A 65 -11.49 5.94 12.28
N VAL A 66 -12.38 6.94 12.19
CA VAL A 66 -13.20 7.42 13.32
C VAL A 66 -14.06 6.30 13.91
N GLU A 67 -14.60 5.43 13.08
CA GLU A 67 -15.47 4.31 13.49
C GLU A 67 -14.68 3.05 13.89
N SER A 68 -13.37 3.03 13.67
CA SER A 68 -12.50 1.88 13.95
C SER A 68 -11.76 1.98 15.28
N SER A 69 -11.17 0.87 15.71
CA SER A 69 -10.26 0.75 16.84
C SER A 69 -8.96 1.55 16.66
N PHE A 70 -8.60 1.92 15.43
CA PHE A 70 -7.40 2.74 15.16
C PHE A 70 -7.58 4.20 15.60
N GLY A 71 -8.82 4.70 15.64
CA GLY A 71 -9.15 6.07 15.99
C GLY A 71 -8.70 7.11 14.95
N TRP A 72 -9.00 8.39 15.20
CA TRP A 72 -8.66 9.50 14.31
C TRP A 72 -7.58 10.40 14.91
N ASP A 73 -6.33 10.18 14.51
CA ASP A 73 -5.19 11.05 14.82
C ASP A 73 -4.46 11.44 13.53
N PRO A 74 -4.86 12.56 12.88
CA PRO A 74 -4.24 13.00 11.63
C PRO A 74 -2.76 13.38 11.81
N THR A 75 -2.35 13.85 12.99
CA THR A 75 -0.95 14.26 13.24
C THR A 75 -0.04 13.04 13.35
N SER A 76 -0.49 11.99 14.06
CA SER A 76 0.22 10.71 14.08
C SER A 76 0.24 10.07 12.70
N LYS A 77 -0.89 10.08 11.98
CA LYS A 77 -0.93 9.54 10.63
C LYS A 77 -0.01 10.27 9.68
N GLU A 78 0.08 11.59 9.75
CA GLU A 78 0.99 12.36 8.89
C GLU A 78 2.46 11.94 9.12
N ARG A 79 2.86 11.76 10.38
CA ARG A 79 4.21 11.27 10.74
C ARG A 79 4.46 9.86 10.24
N GLU A 80 3.47 8.98 10.29
CA GLU A 80 3.53 7.64 9.72
C GLU A 80 3.64 7.69 8.19
N LEU A 81 2.75 8.43 7.54
CA LEU A 81 2.64 8.50 6.09
C LEU A 81 3.96 8.93 5.47
N PHE A 82 4.57 10.00 6.02
CA PHE A 82 5.80 10.60 5.51
C PHE A 82 7.06 10.23 6.31
N HIS A 83 7.08 9.04 6.91
CA HIS A 83 8.28 8.50 7.52
C HIS A 83 9.42 8.39 6.50
N THR A 84 10.68 8.43 6.96
CA THR A 84 11.88 8.44 6.12
C THR A 84 12.04 7.20 5.23
N THR A 85 11.41 6.09 5.60
CA THR A 85 11.39 4.85 4.82
C THR A 85 10.15 4.69 3.94
N SER A 86 9.24 5.67 3.91
CA SER A 86 8.07 5.64 3.03
C SER A 86 8.45 5.95 1.58
N ARG A 87 7.82 5.23 0.65
CA ARG A 87 7.89 5.47 -0.78
C ARG A 87 6.50 5.56 -1.35
N PHE A 88 6.38 6.35 -2.39
CA PHE A 88 5.13 6.65 -3.03
C PHE A 88 5.23 6.30 -4.50
N ILE A 89 4.22 5.62 -5.03
CA ILE A 89 3.93 5.67 -6.46
C ILE A 89 2.71 6.57 -6.59
N VAL A 90 2.87 7.74 -7.19
CA VAL A 90 1.81 8.72 -7.40
C VAL A 90 1.39 8.71 -8.87
N VAL A 91 0.09 8.89 -9.09
CA VAL A 91 -0.52 9.05 -10.40
C VAL A 91 -1.21 10.40 -10.44
N CYS A 92 -0.84 11.22 -11.41
CA CYS A 92 -1.38 12.56 -11.63
C CYS A 92 -1.94 12.67 -13.06
N PRO A 93 -2.98 13.46 -13.31
CA PRO A 93 -3.43 13.78 -14.66
C PRO A 93 -2.32 14.47 -15.47
N THR A 94 -2.21 14.10 -16.74
CA THR A 94 -1.43 14.83 -17.74
C THR A 94 -2.36 15.86 -18.38
N ASP A 95 -2.31 17.12 -17.94
CA ASP A 95 -3.14 18.14 -18.56
C ASP A 95 -2.63 18.44 -19.99
N ASN A 96 -3.53 18.67 -20.96
CA ASN A 96 -3.19 19.10 -22.33
C ASN A 96 -2.47 20.47 -22.37
N ALA A 97 -2.25 21.09 -21.22
CA ALA A 97 -1.42 22.25 -21.01
C ALA A 97 -0.37 21.97 -19.92
N SER A 98 0.62 21.14 -20.25
CA SER A 98 2.00 21.25 -19.78
C SER A 98 2.15 21.74 -18.32
N MET A 99 1.93 20.84 -17.36
CA MET A 99 2.66 20.65 -16.10
C MET A 99 1.79 19.76 -15.21
N ILE A 100 2.41 18.90 -14.39
CA ILE A 100 1.71 18.20 -13.32
C ILE A 100 0.95 19.27 -12.51
N SER A 101 -0.39 19.29 -12.53
CA SER A 101 -1.12 20.02 -11.50
C SER A 101 -0.85 19.22 -10.22
N GLN A 102 0.16 19.65 -9.47
CA GLN A 102 0.60 19.00 -8.23
C GLN A 102 -0.53 18.91 -7.18
N SER A 103 -1.63 19.64 -7.41
CA SER A 103 -2.86 19.62 -6.64
C SER A 103 -3.78 18.42 -6.90
N ASP A 104 -3.57 17.63 -7.96
CA ASP A 104 -4.53 16.59 -8.39
C ASP A 104 -3.94 15.19 -8.38
N VAL A 105 -3.41 14.72 -7.24
CA VAL A 105 -3.11 13.30 -7.08
C VAL A 105 -4.42 12.51 -7.21
N ILE A 106 -4.57 11.75 -8.31
CA ILE A 106 -5.77 10.96 -8.59
C ILE A 106 -5.68 9.55 -8.04
N ALA A 107 -4.46 9.03 -7.86
CA ALA A 107 -4.23 7.78 -7.17
C ALA A 107 -2.80 7.73 -6.62
N TYR A 108 -2.59 7.01 -5.52
CA TYR A 108 -1.25 6.66 -5.08
C TYR A 108 -1.24 5.37 -4.26
N THR A 109 -0.06 4.78 -4.11
CA THR A 109 0.23 3.85 -3.02
C THR A 109 1.42 4.32 -2.22
N MET A 110 1.34 4.19 -0.90
CA MET A 110 2.46 4.35 0.02
C MET A 110 2.88 2.99 0.53
N PHE A 111 4.17 2.67 0.37
CA PHE A 111 4.71 1.38 0.76
C PHE A 111 6.09 1.49 1.41
N ARG A 112 6.45 0.44 2.14
CA ARG A 112 7.77 0.25 2.74
C ARG A 112 8.30 -1.14 2.46
N PHE A 113 9.61 -1.30 2.63
CA PHE A 113 10.25 -2.60 2.69
C PHE A 113 10.51 -2.93 4.15
N ASP A 114 9.84 -3.98 4.63
CA ASP A 114 9.86 -4.37 6.04
C ASP A 114 10.16 -5.87 6.19
N ARG A 115 10.32 -6.29 7.44
CA ARG A 115 10.50 -7.70 7.79
C ARG A 115 9.39 -8.12 8.74
N GLU A 116 8.48 -8.93 8.23
CA GLU A 116 7.30 -9.43 8.93
C GLU A 116 7.39 -10.95 9.06
N ASP A 117 7.26 -11.46 10.29
CA ASP A 117 7.39 -12.89 10.63
C ASP A 117 8.58 -13.59 9.94
N GLY A 118 9.74 -12.93 9.99
CA GLY A 118 10.98 -13.43 9.40
C GLY A 118 11.09 -13.31 7.87
N GLN A 119 10.04 -12.86 7.18
CA GLN A 119 9.99 -12.69 5.73
C GLN A 119 10.23 -11.23 5.31
N ASN A 120 10.92 -11.03 4.19
CA ASN A 120 11.10 -9.71 3.59
C ASN A 120 9.86 -9.37 2.76
N VAL A 121 9.21 -8.23 3.01
CA VAL A 121 7.92 -7.91 2.39
C VAL A 121 7.90 -6.50 1.80
N VAL A 122 7.04 -6.30 0.82
CA VAL A 122 6.54 -4.97 0.45
C VAL A 122 5.28 -4.73 1.29
N TYR A 123 5.35 -3.87 2.29
CA TYR A 123 4.17 -3.52 3.08
C TYR A 123 3.47 -2.34 2.42
N CYS A 124 2.27 -2.55 1.88
CA CYS A 124 1.39 -1.51 1.35
C CYS A 124 0.59 -0.91 2.50
N TYR A 125 1.05 0.23 2.99
CA TYR A 125 0.37 0.96 4.07
C TYR A 125 -0.86 1.69 3.56
N GLU A 126 -0.78 2.29 2.37
CA GLU A 126 -1.90 3.01 1.78
C GLU A 126 -2.04 2.68 0.30
N LEU A 127 -3.28 2.55 -0.15
CA LEU A 127 -3.67 2.54 -1.55
C LEU A 127 -4.91 3.42 -1.69
N GLN A 128 -4.75 4.57 -2.32
CA GLN A 128 -5.80 5.57 -2.42
C GLN A 128 -6.08 5.88 -3.88
N VAL A 129 -7.37 5.95 -4.23
CA VAL A 129 -7.83 6.34 -5.56
C VAL A 129 -8.96 7.34 -5.38
N HIS A 130 -8.85 8.49 -6.06
CA HIS A 130 -9.87 9.52 -6.11
C HIS A 130 -11.18 8.93 -6.61
N GLU A 131 -12.32 9.25 -5.98
CA GLU A 131 -13.65 8.69 -6.30
C GLU A 131 -13.98 8.69 -7.81
N LYS A 132 -13.73 9.81 -8.49
CA LYS A 132 -13.93 10.00 -9.94
C LYS A 132 -13.01 9.16 -10.84
N ALA A 133 -11.92 8.64 -10.30
CA ALA A 133 -10.93 7.82 -11.00
C ALA A 133 -11.01 6.34 -10.57
N GLN A 134 -11.95 5.97 -9.70
CA GLN A 134 -12.17 4.59 -9.31
C GLN A 134 -12.77 3.76 -10.45
N ARG A 135 -12.56 2.44 -10.39
CA ARG A 135 -13.02 1.48 -11.41
C ARG A 135 -12.45 1.69 -12.82
N MET A 136 -11.42 2.54 -12.95
CA MET A 136 -10.65 2.73 -14.17
C MET A 136 -9.35 1.90 -14.21
N GLY A 137 -9.16 0.98 -13.26
CA GLY A 137 -7.98 0.10 -13.23
C GLY A 137 -6.74 0.65 -12.51
N LEU A 138 -6.74 1.90 -12.05
CA LEU A 138 -5.60 2.52 -11.34
C LEU A 138 -5.16 1.74 -10.10
N GLY A 139 -6.10 1.28 -9.27
CA GLY A 139 -5.76 0.46 -8.09
C GLY A 139 -5.06 -0.85 -8.47
N LYS A 140 -5.54 -1.52 -9.53
CA LYS A 140 -4.92 -2.74 -10.05
C LYS A 140 -3.52 -2.46 -10.59
N TYR A 141 -3.37 -1.38 -11.35
CA TYR A 141 -2.06 -0.93 -11.84
C TYR A 141 -1.07 -0.70 -10.70
N LEU A 142 -1.46 0.01 -9.64
CA LEU A 142 -0.58 0.27 -8.48
C LEU A 142 -0.17 -1.02 -7.77
N MET A 143 -1.09 -1.97 -7.56
CA MET A 143 -0.74 -3.30 -7.02
C MET A 143 0.23 -4.08 -7.91
N GLN A 144 0.07 -4.00 -9.24
CA GLN A 144 1.02 -4.61 -10.17
C GLN A 144 2.41 -3.98 -10.07
N GLN A 145 2.51 -2.67 -9.87
CA GLN A 145 3.79 -2.00 -9.66
C GLN A 145 4.46 -2.43 -8.35
N LEU A 146 3.70 -2.56 -7.26
CA LEU A 146 4.24 -3.11 -6.01
C LEU A 146 4.76 -4.54 -6.21
N ALA A 147 4.06 -5.35 -7.02
CA ALA A 147 4.51 -6.71 -7.31
C ALA A 147 5.79 -6.74 -8.15
N SER A 148 5.89 -5.87 -9.15
CA SER A 148 7.10 -5.74 -9.97
C SER A 148 8.31 -5.28 -9.14
N ILE A 149 8.13 -4.25 -8.30
CA ILE A 149 9.14 -3.77 -7.36
C ILE A 149 9.53 -4.89 -6.40
N GLY A 150 8.57 -5.54 -5.76
CA GLY A 150 8.84 -6.59 -4.79
C GLY A 150 9.61 -7.76 -5.40
N ARG A 151 9.27 -8.22 -6.61
CA ARG A 151 10.03 -9.26 -7.33
C ARG A 151 11.46 -8.81 -7.64
N THR A 152 11.63 -7.60 -8.16
CA THR A 152 12.93 -7.04 -8.55
C THR A 152 13.85 -6.89 -7.34
N TRP A 153 13.29 -6.55 -6.18
CA TRP A 153 14.02 -6.35 -4.94
C TRP A 153 14.00 -7.57 -4.01
N HIS A 154 13.54 -8.72 -4.51
CA HIS A 154 13.56 -10.02 -3.82
C HIS A 154 12.77 -10.06 -2.49
N MET A 155 11.64 -9.36 -2.47
CA MET A 155 10.61 -9.49 -1.43
C MET A 155 9.78 -10.75 -1.70
N LYS A 156 9.26 -11.36 -0.63
CA LYS A 156 8.52 -12.63 -0.69
C LYS A 156 7.04 -12.46 -0.97
N LYS A 157 6.46 -11.39 -0.45
CA LYS A 157 5.03 -11.09 -0.56
C LYS A 157 4.78 -9.59 -0.48
N ILE A 158 3.61 -9.18 -0.96
CA ILE A 158 3.01 -7.90 -0.59
C ILE A 158 2.11 -8.16 0.61
N MET A 159 2.17 -7.31 1.63
CA MET A 159 1.27 -7.33 2.78
C MET A 159 0.52 -6.01 2.90
N LEU A 160 -0.68 -6.05 3.48
CA LEU A 160 -1.44 -4.85 3.86
C LEU A 160 -2.39 -5.15 5.01
N THR A 161 -2.83 -4.10 5.69
CA THR A 161 -3.93 -4.16 6.66
C THR A 161 -5.18 -3.56 6.05
N CYS A 162 -6.32 -4.26 6.16
CA CYS A 162 -7.61 -3.80 5.68
C CYS A 162 -8.63 -3.79 6.83
N LEU A 163 -9.24 -2.64 7.09
CA LEU A 163 -10.40 -2.55 7.98
C LEU A 163 -11.55 -3.42 7.45
N LYS A 164 -12.17 -4.23 8.32
CA LYS A 164 -13.30 -5.10 7.96
C LYS A 164 -14.51 -4.31 7.48
N ALA A 165 -14.71 -3.11 8.02
CA ALA A 165 -15.73 -2.17 7.58
C ALA A 165 -15.55 -1.73 6.11
N ASN A 166 -14.32 -1.76 5.58
CA ASN A 166 -14.03 -1.41 4.19
C ASN A 166 -14.21 -2.62 3.25
N SER A 167 -15.44 -3.12 3.16
CA SER A 167 -15.79 -4.28 2.33
C SER A 167 -15.47 -4.11 0.84
N ALA A 168 -15.47 -2.87 0.35
CA ALA A 168 -15.09 -2.55 -1.03
C ALA A 168 -13.59 -2.80 -1.28
N ALA A 169 -12.72 -2.33 -0.39
CA ALA A 169 -11.28 -2.59 -0.48
C ALA A 169 -10.98 -4.09 -0.28
N LYS A 170 -11.59 -4.74 0.72
CA LYS A 170 -11.43 -6.19 0.94
C LYS A 170 -11.73 -6.99 -0.33
N ARG A 171 -12.90 -6.75 -0.94
CA ARG A 171 -13.27 -7.40 -2.21
C ARG A 171 -12.27 -7.12 -3.32
N PHE A 172 -11.80 -5.87 -3.45
CA PHE A 172 -10.77 -5.52 -4.44
C PHE A 172 -9.48 -6.35 -4.23
N TYR A 173 -8.99 -6.46 -2.99
CA TYR A 173 -7.78 -7.22 -2.68
C TYR A 173 -7.96 -8.71 -2.96
N ILE A 174 -9.07 -9.33 -2.52
CA ILE A 174 -9.36 -10.74 -2.79
C ILE A 174 -9.40 -11.00 -4.31
N THR A 175 -10.09 -10.16 -5.09
CA THR A 175 -10.11 -10.31 -6.56
C THR A 175 -8.77 -10.04 -7.23
N SER A 176 -7.84 -9.39 -6.52
CA SER A 176 -6.47 -9.16 -6.96
C SER A 176 -5.51 -10.28 -6.54
N GLY A 177 -6.01 -11.34 -5.90
CA GLY A 177 -5.25 -12.52 -5.50
C GLY A 177 -4.68 -12.46 -4.08
N PHE A 178 -5.09 -11.49 -3.25
CA PHE A 178 -4.73 -11.49 -1.83
C PHE A 178 -5.55 -12.51 -1.06
N GLU A 179 -4.93 -13.07 -0.03
CA GLU A 179 -5.53 -14.02 0.92
C GLU A 179 -5.32 -13.51 2.34
N LEU A 180 -6.02 -14.10 3.31
CA LEU A 180 -5.81 -13.81 4.74
C LEU A 180 -4.40 -14.27 5.12
N ASP A 181 -3.58 -13.36 5.64
CA ASP A 181 -2.22 -13.69 6.03
C ASP A 181 -2.21 -14.51 7.32
N PRO A 182 -1.30 -15.50 7.47
CA PRO A 182 -1.11 -16.23 8.72
C PRO A 182 -0.83 -15.36 9.96
N THR A 183 -0.34 -14.14 9.77
CA THR A 183 -0.12 -13.20 10.90
C THR A 183 -1.34 -12.36 11.25
N SER A 184 -2.48 -12.53 10.57
CA SER A 184 -3.72 -11.83 10.90
C SER A 184 -4.25 -12.31 12.27
N PRO A 185 -4.74 -11.42 13.16
CA PRO A 185 -5.12 -11.81 14.53
C PRO A 185 -6.19 -12.91 14.64
N GLU A 186 -7.04 -13.05 13.62
CA GLU A 186 -8.10 -14.08 13.56
C GLU A 186 -7.78 -15.19 12.56
N TYR A 187 -6.51 -15.37 12.19
CA TYR A 187 -6.11 -16.48 11.33
C TYR A 187 -6.23 -17.80 12.10
N ILE A 188 -7.04 -18.73 11.57
CA ILE A 188 -7.18 -20.08 12.10
C ILE A 188 -6.51 -21.03 11.10
N SER A 189 -5.47 -21.73 11.54
CA SER A 189 -4.79 -22.72 10.71
C SER A 189 -5.67 -23.98 10.55
N SER A 190 -5.62 -24.63 9.39
CA SER A 190 -6.41 -25.85 9.14
C SER A 190 -5.99 -27.05 10.00
N ASP A 191 -4.83 -26.95 10.65
CA ASP A 191 -4.19 -28.03 11.41
C ASP A 191 -4.37 -27.87 12.93
N GLU A 192 -5.01 -26.78 13.37
CA GLU A 192 -5.39 -26.59 14.77
C GLU A 192 -6.72 -27.31 15.05
N GLU A 193 -6.63 -28.46 15.73
CA GLU A 193 -7.77 -29.00 16.46
C GLU A 193 -8.20 -27.97 17.50
N ILE A 194 -9.37 -27.37 17.33
CA ILE A 194 -9.95 -26.44 18.30
C ILE A 194 -10.23 -27.25 19.58
N ASP A 195 -9.34 -27.17 20.57
CA ASP A 195 -9.61 -27.65 21.92
C ASP A 195 -10.71 -26.76 22.50
N GLU A 196 -11.94 -27.27 22.55
CA GLU A 196 -13.14 -26.58 23.06
C GLU A 196 -12.95 -26.00 24.48
N GLY A 197 -11.89 -26.40 25.21
CA GLY A 197 -11.53 -25.93 26.54
C GLY A 197 -10.56 -24.73 26.61
N GLN A 198 -9.96 -24.29 25.50
CA GLN A 198 -9.10 -23.09 25.44
C GLN A 198 -9.59 -22.15 24.33
N ILE A 199 -10.75 -21.54 24.54
CA ILE A 199 -11.07 -20.31 23.82
C ILE A 199 -10.19 -19.23 24.45
N ASP A 200 -8.95 -19.11 23.98
CA ASP A 200 -8.19 -17.87 24.14
C ASP A 200 -9.12 -16.75 23.68
N GLU A 201 -9.22 -15.66 24.43
CA GLU A 201 -10.13 -14.55 24.12
C GLU A 201 -9.84 -14.12 22.68
N THR A 202 -10.63 -14.60 21.71
CA THR A 202 -10.41 -14.30 20.29
C THR A 202 -10.40 -12.79 20.20
N VAL A 203 -9.23 -12.21 19.95
CA VAL A 203 -9.06 -10.76 19.92
C VAL A 203 -9.89 -10.28 18.74
N ASN A 204 -11.12 -9.86 19.02
CA ASN A 204 -12.04 -9.35 18.01
C ASN A 204 -11.52 -7.99 17.57
N VAL A 205 -10.65 -8.03 16.56
CA VAL A 205 -10.12 -6.86 15.89
C VAL A 205 -11.04 -6.47 14.74
N ASP A 206 -11.09 -5.19 14.40
CA ASP A 206 -11.90 -4.67 13.30
C ASP A 206 -11.12 -4.55 11.97
N TYR A 207 -9.97 -5.21 11.88
CA TYR A 207 -9.13 -5.28 10.68
C TYR A 207 -8.65 -6.71 10.41
N GLU A 208 -8.14 -6.92 9.21
CA GLU A 208 -7.49 -8.15 8.78
C GLU A 208 -6.16 -7.83 8.10
N ILE A 209 -5.19 -8.72 8.23
CA ILE A 209 -3.94 -8.63 7.48
C ILE A 209 -4.07 -9.53 6.25
N LEU A 210 -3.86 -8.96 5.07
CA LEU A 210 -3.91 -9.68 3.80
C LEU A 210 -2.54 -9.71 3.16
N SER A 211 -2.24 -10.79 2.42
CA SER A 211 -1.03 -10.86 1.62
C SER A 211 -1.19 -11.60 0.30
N VAL A 212 -0.24 -11.37 -0.60
CA VAL A 212 -0.11 -12.11 -1.87
C VAL A 212 1.36 -12.41 -2.12
N LEU A 213 1.65 -13.66 -2.50
CA LEU A 213 3.02 -14.11 -2.80
C LEU A 213 3.52 -13.51 -4.13
N LEU A 214 4.83 -13.24 -4.19
CA LEU A 214 5.49 -12.63 -5.36
C LEU A 214 6.26 -13.64 -6.21
#